data_AF-A0A068S6V2-F1
#
_entry.id   AF-A0A068S6V2-F1
#
_cell.length_a   1.000
_cell.length_b   1.000
_cell.length_c   1.000
_cell.angle_alpha   90.00
_cell.angle_beta   90.00
_cell.angle_gamma   90.00
#
_symmetry.space_group_name_H-M   'P 1'
#
loop_
_entity.id
_entity.type
_entity.pdbx_description
1 polymer ?
#
loop_
_entity_poly.entity_id
_entity_poly.type
_entity_poly.pdbx_seq_one_letter_code
_entity_poly.pdbx_strand_id
1 'polypeptide(L)'
;MKPADVVVQLKRNGSFDQLRKQLLTDFQNEPEGKAFLAKINNFMETMVLKDPTLLEKDRSAFLSLVTSELEKEGMYQSVKEQVLGTMLQKKDYQDQIDEQMEQVIASRQESSSSSS
;
A
#
# COMPACT_ATOMS: atom_id res chain seq x y z
N MET A 1 25.57 9.40 0.51
CA MET A 1 24.20 9.78 0.07
C MET A 1 23.28 9.69 1.28
N LYS A 2 22.33 10.62 1.49
CA LYS A 2 21.38 10.48 2.60
C LYS A 2 20.25 9.54 2.17
N PRO A 3 19.65 8.75 3.07
CA PRO A 3 18.51 7.87 2.74
C PRO A 3 17.36 8.61 2.03
N ALA A 4 17.09 9.84 2.43
CA ALA A 4 16.08 10.68 1.79
C ALA A 4 16.36 10.96 0.30
N ASP A 5 17.63 11.06 -0.10
CA ASP A 5 18.01 11.27 -1.49
C ASP A 5 17.71 10.03 -2.35
N VAL A 6 17.89 8.83 -1.78
CA VAL A 6 17.62 7.55 -2.48
C VAL A 6 16.13 7.42 -2.75
N VAL A 7 15.30 7.73 -1.75
CA VAL A 7 13.84 7.71 -1.88
C VAL A 7 13.36 8.70 -2.95
N VAL A 8 13.93 9.90 -3.01
CA VAL A 8 13.58 10.88 -4.06
C VAL A 8 13.91 10.34 -5.45
N GLN A 9 15.05 9.67 -5.62
CA GLN A 9 15.43 9.10 -6.91
C GLN A 9 14.56 7.91 -7.30
N LEU A 10 14.25 7.00 -6.38
CA LEU A 10 13.31 5.89 -6.60
C LEU A 10 11.91 6.37 -7.00
N LYS A 11 11.50 7.55 -6.51
CA LYS A 11 10.24 8.17 -6.95
C LYS A 11 10.35 8.77 -8.35
N ARG A 12 11.50 9.37 -8.69
CA ARG A 12 11.72 10.03 -9.99
C ARG A 12 11.91 9.05 -11.13
N ASN A 13 12.58 7.94 -10.90
CA ASN A 13 12.86 6.93 -11.93
C ASN A 13 11.69 5.93 -12.13
N GLY A 14 10.60 6.06 -11.36
CA GLY A 14 9.42 5.20 -11.47
C GLY A 14 9.49 3.87 -10.72
N SER A 15 10.65 3.50 -10.19
CA SER A 15 10.89 2.29 -9.39
C SER A 15 9.91 2.15 -8.22
N PHE A 16 9.69 3.24 -7.48
CA PHE A 16 8.72 3.27 -6.37
C PHE A 16 7.28 3.01 -6.85
N ASP A 17 6.86 3.60 -7.97
CA ASP A 17 5.50 3.41 -8.49
C ASP A 17 5.28 1.98 -8.99
N GLN A 18 6.30 1.38 -9.61
CA GLN A 18 6.29 -0.02 -10.03
C GLN A 18 6.14 -0.95 -8.82
N LEU A 19 6.98 -0.80 -7.79
CA LEU A 19 6.87 -1.59 -6.56
C LEU A 19 5.51 -1.39 -5.87
N ARG A 20 4.97 -0.16 -5.84
CA ARG A 20 3.64 0.11 -5.28
C ARG A 20 2.54 -0.64 -6.03
N LYS A 21 2.60 -0.66 -7.36
CA LYS A 21 1.62 -1.35 -8.21
C LYS A 21 1.70 -2.86 -8.07
N GLN A 22 2.92 -3.40 -7.96
CA GLN A 22 3.14 -4.82 -7.72
C GLN A 22 2.61 -5.24 -6.35
N LEU A 23 2.95 -4.49 -5.29
CA LEU A 23 2.42 -4.73 -3.95
C LEU A 23 0.89 -4.72 -3.91
N LEU A 24 0.25 -3.78 -4.61
CA LEU A 24 -1.20 -3.73 -4.71
C LEU A 24 -1.77 -4.96 -5.44
N THR A 25 -1.16 -5.33 -6.57
CA THR A 25 -1.57 -6.50 -7.37
C THR A 25 -1.45 -7.78 -6.55
N ASP A 26 -0.32 -7.97 -5.88
CA ASP A 26 -0.06 -9.15 -5.07
C ASP A 26 -1.03 -9.19 -3.90
N PHE A 27 -1.24 -8.06 -3.21
CA PHE A 27 -2.20 -7.98 -2.12
C PHE A 27 -3.60 -8.42 -2.58
N GLN A 28 -4.08 -7.91 -3.72
CA GLN A 28 -5.39 -8.26 -4.27
C GLN A 28 -5.54 -9.74 -4.66
N ASN A 29 -4.45 -10.41 -5.03
CA ASN A 29 -4.46 -11.79 -5.51
C ASN A 29 -4.14 -12.83 -4.43
N GLU A 30 -3.42 -12.43 -3.38
CA GLU A 30 -2.99 -13.27 -2.29
C GLU A 30 -4.10 -13.47 -1.22
N PRO A 31 -3.96 -14.51 -0.36
CA PRO A 31 -4.91 -14.79 0.70
C PRO A 31 -5.18 -13.59 1.62
N GLU A 32 -4.16 -12.79 1.91
CA GLU A 32 -4.22 -11.63 2.80
C GLU A 32 -5.23 -10.57 2.32
N GLY A 33 -5.14 -10.15 1.06
CA GLY A 33 -6.09 -9.16 0.54
C GLY A 33 -7.47 -9.74 0.26
N LYS A 34 -7.56 -11.03 -0.07
CA LYS A 34 -8.86 -11.74 -0.14
C LYS A 34 -9.55 -11.77 1.23
N ALA A 35 -8.81 -12.07 2.29
CA ALA A 35 -9.31 -12.06 3.67
C ALA A 35 -9.72 -10.64 4.11
N PHE A 36 -8.94 -9.62 3.75
CA PHE A 36 -9.29 -8.23 4.03
C PHE A 36 -10.56 -7.79 3.30
N LEU A 37 -10.71 -8.15 2.01
CA LEU A 37 -11.92 -7.86 1.24
C LEU A 37 -13.15 -8.56 1.85
N ALA A 38 -13.02 -9.82 2.26
CA ALA A 38 -14.09 -10.53 2.96
C ALA A 38 -14.47 -9.84 4.29
N LYS A 39 -13.48 -9.34 5.05
CA LYS A 39 -13.71 -8.57 6.27
C LYS A 39 -14.47 -7.28 5.99
N ILE A 40 -14.14 -6.56 4.92
CA ILE A 40 -14.87 -5.36 4.49
C ILE A 40 -16.31 -5.73 4.12
N ASN A 41 -16.52 -6.76 3.31
CA ASN A 41 -17.88 -7.15 2.89
C ASN A 41 -18.76 -7.51 4.10
N ASN A 42 -18.26 -8.34 5.02
CA ASN A 42 -18.98 -8.70 6.24
C ASN A 42 -19.29 -7.48 7.12
N PHE A 43 -18.35 -6.54 7.20
CA PHE A 43 -18.55 -5.29 7.92
C PHE A 43 -19.66 -4.44 7.28
N MET A 44 -19.63 -4.29 5.95
CA MET A 44 -20.63 -3.57 5.18
C MET A 44 -22.02 -4.18 5.32
N GLU A 45 -22.13 -5.50 5.21
CA GLU A 45 -23.38 -6.24 5.44
C GLU A 45 -23.90 -5.99 6.86
N THR A 46 -23.03 -6.06 7.86
CA THR A 46 -23.40 -5.79 9.25
C THR A 46 -23.89 -4.35 9.45
N MET A 47 -23.27 -3.37 8.80
CA MET A 47 -23.72 -1.98 8.85
C MET A 47 -25.12 -1.82 8.26
N VAL A 48 -25.36 -2.38 7.07
CA VAL A 48 -26.67 -2.30 6.38
C VAL A 48 -27.76 -3.04 7.14
N LEU A 49 -27.44 -4.19 7.76
CA LEU A 49 -28.39 -4.91 8.62
C LEU A 49 -28.76 -4.12 9.88
N LYS A 50 -27.81 -3.35 10.43
CA LYS A 50 -28.06 -2.47 11.58
C LYS A 50 -28.85 -1.22 11.21
N ASP A 51 -28.57 -0.64 10.05
CA ASP A 51 -29.25 0.54 9.51
C ASP A 51 -29.53 0.39 8.01
N PRO A 52 -30.71 -0.11 7.64
CA PRO A 52 -31.10 -0.26 6.23
C PRO A 52 -31.20 1.08 5.48
N THR A 53 -31.40 2.20 6.18
CA THR A 53 -31.52 3.53 5.56
C THR A 53 -30.19 4.00 4.94
N LEU A 54 -29.07 3.34 5.26
CA LEU A 54 -27.79 3.55 4.59
C LEU A 54 -27.87 3.37 3.07
N LEU A 55 -28.75 2.49 2.59
CA LEU A 55 -28.95 2.25 1.16
C LEU A 55 -29.72 3.37 0.45
N GLU A 56 -30.40 4.23 1.20
CA GLU A 56 -31.17 5.37 0.69
C GLU A 56 -30.31 6.64 0.60
N LYS A 57 -29.11 6.62 1.21
CA LYS A 57 -28.18 7.76 1.18
C LYS A 57 -27.56 7.92 -0.20
N ASP A 58 -27.28 9.17 -0.57
CA ASP A 58 -26.47 9.42 -1.75
C ASP A 58 -25.05 8.85 -1.56
N ARG A 59 -24.39 8.59 -2.69
CA ARG A 59 -23.08 7.93 -2.72
C ARG A 59 -22.03 8.62 -1.85
N SER A 60 -22.04 9.96 -1.78
CA SER A 60 -21.05 10.72 -1.02
C SER A 60 -21.29 10.59 0.48
N ALA A 61 -22.54 10.76 0.92
CA ALA A 61 -22.92 10.59 2.32
C ALA A 61 -22.67 9.17 2.82
N PHE A 62 -23.00 8.16 1.99
CA PHE A 62 -22.71 6.76 2.29
C PHE A 62 -21.21 6.51 2.45
N LEU A 63 -20.40 6.96 1.48
CA LEU A 63 -18.95 6.79 1.51
C LEU A 63 -18.33 7.43 2.77
N SER A 64 -18.75 8.66 3.10
CA SER A 64 -18.27 9.37 4.29
C SER A 64 -18.56 8.60 5.59
N LEU A 65 -19.78 8.09 5.74
CA LEU A 65 -20.17 7.29 6.90
C LEU A 65 -19.36 6.00 7.00
N VAL A 66 -19.30 5.24 5.90
CA VAL A 66 -18.56 3.97 5.85
C VAL A 66 -17.09 4.17 6.17
N THR A 67 -16.45 5.19 5.58
CA THR A 67 -15.06 5.51 5.87
C THR A 67 -14.85 5.82 7.35
N SER A 68 -15.74 6.63 7.96
CA SER A 68 -15.65 6.95 9.38
C SER A 68 -15.78 5.71 10.27
N GLU A 69 -16.68 4.79 9.95
CA GLU A 69 -16.86 3.57 10.73
C GLU A 69 -15.70 2.58 10.53
N LEU A 70 -15.15 2.46 9.32
CA LEU A 70 -13.94 1.67 9.06
C LEU A 70 -12.72 2.19 9.84
N GLU A 71 -12.58 3.51 9.97
CA GLU A 71 -11.54 4.14 10.77
C GLU A 71 -11.71 3.81 12.26
N LYS A 72 -12.92 3.91 12.80
CA LYS A 72 -13.22 3.56 14.21
C LYS A 72 -12.91 2.11 14.55
N GLU A 73 -13.19 1.20 13.63
CA GLU A 73 -12.88 -0.24 13.74
C GLU A 73 -11.39 -0.56 13.51
N GLY A 74 -10.55 0.45 13.22
CA GLY A 74 -9.13 0.26 13.01
C GLY A 74 -8.78 -0.57 11.76
N MET A 75 -9.69 -0.67 10.79
CA MET A 75 -9.51 -1.50 9.59
C MET A 75 -8.26 -1.12 8.80
N TYR A 76 -8.03 0.19 8.62
CA TYR A 76 -6.85 0.70 7.91
C TYR A 76 -5.54 0.41 8.62
N GLN A 77 -5.52 0.50 9.96
CA GLN A 77 -4.32 0.22 10.73
C GLN A 77 -4.01 -1.28 10.72
N SER A 78 -5.04 -2.12 10.87
CA SER A 78 -4.90 -3.58 10.84
C SER A 78 -4.34 -4.07 9.51
N VAL A 79 -4.86 -3.60 8.37
CA VAL A 79 -4.33 -4.03 7.06
C VAL A 79 -2.92 -3.50 6.80
N LYS A 80 -2.60 -2.29 7.27
CA LYS A 80 -1.27 -1.71 7.17
C LYS A 80 -0.24 -2.54 7.93
N GLU A 81 -0.53 -2.92 9.17
CA GLU A 81 0.34 -3.76 9.99
C GLU A 81 0.56 -5.14 9.36
N GLN A 82 -0.52 -5.73 8.82
CA GLN A 82 -0.43 -7.01 8.11
C GLN A 82 0.50 -6.90 6.88
N VAL A 83 0.29 -5.92 6.01
CA VAL A 83 1.12 -5.72 4.81
C VAL A 83 2.59 -5.46 5.17
N LEU A 84 2.84 -4.64 6.19
CA LEU A 84 4.21 -4.34 6.66
C LEU A 84 4.89 -5.56 7.29
N GLY A 85 4.13 -6.36 8.05
CA GLY A 85 4.64 -7.49 8.82
C GLY A 85 4.72 -8.80 8.04
N THR A 86 4.00 -8.94 6.92
CA THR A 86 4.01 -10.16 6.11
C THR A 86 4.56 -9.90 4.71
N MET A 87 3.80 -9.19 3.87
CA MET A 87 4.10 -9.05 2.45
C MET A 87 5.42 -8.35 2.21
N LEU A 88 5.65 -7.21 2.87
CA LEU A 88 6.90 -6.47 2.72
C LEU A 88 8.11 -7.17 3.36
N GLN A 89 7.89 -8.14 4.25
CA GLN A 89 8.97 -8.95 4.82
C GLN A 89 9.34 -10.16 3.94
N LYS A 90 8.58 -10.43 2.87
CA LYS A 90 8.93 -11.50 1.93
C LYS A 90 10.27 -11.17 1.28
N LYS A 91 11.12 -12.18 1.20
CA LYS A 91 12.48 -12.07 0.65
C LYS A 91 12.47 -11.42 -0.74
N ASP A 92 11.55 -11.81 -1.61
CA ASP A 92 11.44 -11.25 -2.96
C ASP A 92 11.23 -9.74 -2.98
N TYR A 93 10.45 -9.19 -2.03
CA TYR A 93 10.27 -7.74 -1.90
C TYR A 93 11.51 -7.05 -1.35
N GLN A 94 12.16 -7.64 -0.36
CA GLN A 94 13.40 -7.10 0.20
C GLN A 94 14.52 -7.07 -0.84
N ASP A 95 14.72 -8.19 -1.55
CA ASP A 95 15.75 -8.31 -2.59
C ASP A 95 15.50 -7.30 -3.73
N GLN A 96 14.25 -7.09 -4.17
CA GLN A 96 13.91 -6.08 -5.18
C GLN A 96 14.15 -4.65 -4.70
N ILE A 97 13.82 -4.34 -3.44
CA ILE A 97 14.06 -3.02 -2.87
C ILE A 97 15.58 -2.76 -2.79
N ASP A 98 16.36 -3.74 -2.34
CA ASP A 98 17.82 -3.66 -2.25
C ASP A 98 18.45 -3.45 -3.63
N GLU A 99 18.07 -4.24 -4.63
CA GLU A 99 18.57 -4.10 -6.00
C GLU A 99 18.30 -2.68 -6.55
N GLN A 100 17.09 -2.15 -6.35
CA GLN A 100 16.75 -0.81 -6.83
C GLN A 100 17.50 0.29 -6.07
N MET A 101 17.76 0.11 -4.78
CA MET A 101 18.60 1.03 -4.03
C MET A 101 20.05 1.01 -4.52
N GLU A 102 20.61 -0.16 -4.77
CA GLU A 102 21.97 -0.32 -5.29
C GLU A 102 22.13 0.35 -6.65
N GLN A 103 21.18 0.15 -7.57
CA GLN A 103 21.18 0.80 -8.88
C GLN A 103 21.17 2.33 -8.79
N VAL A 104 20.37 2.89 -7.87
CA VAL A 104 20.33 4.34 -7.62
C VAL A 104 21.63 4.86 -7.02
N ILE A 105 22.28 4.09 -6.15
CA ILE A 105 23.56 4.47 -5.54
C ILE A 105 24.69 4.42 -6.57
N ALA A 106 24.75 3.35 -7.37
CA ALA A 106 25.78 3.14 -8.39
C ALA A 106 25.72 4.18 -9.52
N SER A 107 24.53 4.43 -10.07
CA SER A 107 24.31 5.42 -11.15
C SER A 107 24.73 6.85 -10.78
N ARG A 108 24.76 7.18 -9.47
CA ARG A 108 25.26 8.47 -8.98
C ARG A 108 26.77 8.53 -8.80
N GLN A 109 27.43 7.41 -8.54
CA GLN A 109 28.89 7.37 -8.45
C GLN A 109 29.50 7.63 -9.83
N GLU A 110 28.96 7.02 -10.90
CA GLU A 110 29.43 7.18 -12.28
C GLU A 110 29.23 8.60 -12.86
N SER A 111 28.13 9.26 -12.48
CA SER A 111 27.88 10.65 -12.90
C SER A 111 28.77 11.67 -12.18
N SER A 112 29.28 11.34 -10.98
CA SER A 112 30.23 12.17 -10.24
C SER A 112 31.68 12.05 -10.75
N SER A 113 32.08 10.88 -11.25
CA SER A 113 33.42 10.63 -11.80
C SER A 113 33.58 11.06 -13.27
N SER A 114 32.48 11.27 -14.00
CA SER A 114 32.50 11.75 -15.39
C SER A 114 32.51 13.28 -15.54
N SER A 115 32.47 14.01 -14.41
CA SER A 115 32.44 15.49 -14.37
C SER A 115 33.72 16.11 -13.77
N SER A 116 34.80 15.33 -13.63
CA SER A 116 36.10 15.76 -13.07
C SER A 116 37.19 15.71 -14.12
#